data_AF-A0A3D2WVN0-F1
#
_entry.id   AF-A0A3D2WVN0-F1
#
_cell.length_a   1.000
_cell.length_b   1.000
_cell.length_c   1.000
_cell.angle_alpha   90.00
_cell.angle_beta   90.00
_cell.angle_gamma   90.00
#
_symmetry.space_group_name_H-M   'P 1'
#
loop_
_entity.id
_entity.type
_entity.pdbx_description
1 polymer ?
#
loop_
_entity_poly.entity_id
_entity_poly.type
_entity_poly.pdbx_seq_one_letter_code
_entity_poly.pdbx_strand_id
1 'polypeptide(L)'
;MRNIFIIAKWEYLNRIRSKWFIISTLIIPLILIGSIFLPGLLIDIEGSEIKLVALVDATGEFGEKFEELIYDRFKLKNGQSKYQVILLNNSSTDANLANASALLDSSVIDAYLYIPQDVLQSNRVKYFSRYIGNYKNQSEIQSVVNSVLLERRVRDAGLDREIVEELTKRVDFETVEVGQSGKETQSSEMLSYILPFIFVLMLYFAIVMSSQVLLRSVLEERSNRLVEILLSSVTSNQLMSGKILGLGLLGLTQLSFYMICGSAISTYRGLDILSSYHFAYFFVYFVLGYMFYSSIFSAIGAIFTSEQDAQQLVSIISFISVIPL
;
A
#
# COMPACT_ATOMS: atom_id res chain seq x y z
N MET A 1 -16.97 -36.36 -23.86
CA MET A 1 -16.12 -35.25 -24.33
C MET A 1 -16.93 -34.13 -24.97
N ARG A 2 -17.64 -34.35 -26.10
CA ARG A 2 -18.37 -33.28 -26.84
C ARG A 2 -19.29 -32.41 -25.96
N ASN A 3 -20.10 -33.04 -25.10
CA ASN A 3 -21.05 -32.32 -24.23
C ASN A 3 -20.32 -31.42 -23.21
N ILE A 4 -19.18 -31.85 -22.68
CA ILE A 4 -18.36 -31.08 -21.73
C ILE A 4 -17.90 -29.77 -22.36
N PHE A 5 -17.39 -29.83 -23.59
CA PHE A 5 -16.93 -28.64 -24.31
C PHE A 5 -18.07 -27.69 -24.69
N ILE A 6 -19.25 -28.21 -25.02
CA ILE A 6 -20.42 -27.37 -25.32
C ILE A 6 -20.83 -26.59 -24.07
N ILE A 7 -20.90 -27.26 -22.92
CA ILE A 7 -21.24 -26.65 -21.64
C ILE A 7 -20.18 -25.62 -21.26
N ALA A 8 -18.89 -25.98 -21.35
CA ALA A 8 -17.78 -25.07 -21.06
C ALA A 8 -17.83 -23.80 -21.92
N LYS A 9 -18.05 -23.95 -23.22
CA LYS A 9 -18.15 -22.84 -24.16
C LYS A 9 -19.35 -21.94 -23.83
N TRP A 10 -20.50 -22.53 -23.51
CA TRP A 10 -21.70 -21.79 -23.15
C TRP A 10 -21.51 -20.98 -21.87
N GLU A 11 -20.97 -21.60 -20.81
CA GLU A 11 -20.66 -20.94 -19.55
C GLU A 11 -19.68 -19.77 -19.72
N TYR A 12 -18.60 -20.02 -20.46
CA TYR A 12 -17.60 -19.01 -20.76
C TYR A 12 -18.19 -17.82 -21.51
N LEU A 13 -18.89 -18.07 -22.63
CA LEU A 13 -19.41 -17.02 -23.51
C LEU A 13 -20.50 -16.18 -22.85
N ASN A 14 -21.34 -16.79 -22.02
CA ASN A 14 -22.38 -16.06 -21.30
C ASN A 14 -21.79 -15.12 -20.25
N ARG A 15 -20.70 -15.51 -19.60
CA ARG A 15 -20.12 -14.76 -18.50
C ARG A 15 -19.12 -13.70 -18.96
N ILE A 16 -18.27 -14.00 -19.94
CA ILE A 16 -17.28 -13.04 -20.45
C ILE A 16 -17.91 -11.79 -21.06
N ARG A 17 -19.12 -11.92 -21.64
CA ARG A 17 -19.88 -10.81 -22.23
C ARG A 17 -20.73 -10.05 -21.20
N SER A 18 -20.79 -10.53 -19.96
CA SER A 18 -21.58 -9.86 -18.93
C SER A 18 -20.92 -8.53 -18.57
N LYS A 19 -21.73 -7.47 -18.47
CA LYS A 19 -21.25 -6.14 -18.05
C LYS A 19 -20.56 -6.23 -16.68
N TRP A 20 -21.11 -7.04 -15.78
CA TRP A 20 -20.55 -7.27 -14.45
C TRP A 20 -19.15 -7.88 -14.47
N PHE A 21 -18.90 -8.89 -15.32
CA PHE A 21 -17.56 -9.46 -15.46
C PHE A 21 -16.55 -8.44 -16.00
N ILE A 22 -16.93 -7.64 -17.00
CA ILE A 22 -16.06 -6.62 -17.57
C ILE A 22 -15.73 -5.55 -16.52
N ILE A 23 -16.74 -5.08 -15.78
CA ILE A 23 -16.58 -4.08 -14.72
C ILE A 23 -15.69 -4.63 -13.59
N SER A 24 -15.95 -5.84 -13.08
CA SER A 24 -15.15 -6.42 -11.99
C SER A 24 -13.71 -6.69 -12.42
N THR A 25 -13.51 -7.10 -13.68
CA THR A 25 -12.17 -7.29 -14.26
C THR A 25 -11.42 -5.97 -14.40
N LEU A 26 -12.07 -4.85 -14.73
CA LEU A 26 -11.42 -3.55 -14.87
C LEU A 26 -11.15 -2.84 -13.53
N ILE A 27 -12.05 -3.00 -12.56
CA ILE A 27 -11.96 -2.30 -11.26
C ILE A 27 -10.68 -2.64 -10.51
N ILE A 28 -10.27 -3.91 -10.48
CA ILE A 28 -9.10 -4.33 -9.70
C ILE A 28 -7.81 -3.66 -10.24
N PRO A 29 -7.46 -3.78 -11.53
CA PRO A 29 -6.33 -3.04 -12.10
C PRO A 29 -6.45 -1.52 -11.92
N LEU A 30 -7.66 -0.96 -12.02
CA LEU A 30 -7.85 0.48 -11.81
C LEU A 30 -7.53 0.90 -10.37
N ILE A 31 -7.98 0.14 -9.37
CA ILE A 31 -7.63 0.37 -7.96
C ILE A 31 -6.12 0.27 -7.76
N LEU A 32 -5.47 -0.70 -8.40
CA LEU A 32 -4.02 -0.90 -8.29
C LEU A 32 -3.22 0.23 -8.93
N ILE A 33 -3.65 0.70 -10.10
CA ILE A 33 -3.08 1.91 -10.71
C ILE A 33 -3.30 3.08 -9.74
N GLY A 34 -4.52 3.24 -9.22
CA GLY A 34 -4.82 4.24 -8.20
C GLY A 34 -3.85 4.17 -7.01
N SER A 35 -3.64 2.99 -6.42
CA SER A 35 -2.78 2.83 -5.24
C SER A 35 -1.30 3.07 -5.52
N ILE A 36 -0.83 2.85 -6.75
CA ILE A 36 0.56 3.12 -7.15
C ILE A 36 0.80 4.62 -7.39
N PHE A 37 -0.18 5.34 -7.95
CA PHE A 37 -0.02 6.76 -8.30
C PHE A 37 -0.49 7.72 -7.19
N LEU A 38 -1.48 7.33 -6.39
CA LEU A 38 -2.11 8.18 -5.39
C LEU A 38 -1.13 8.62 -4.27
N PRO A 39 -0.28 7.75 -3.69
CA PRO A 39 0.70 8.21 -2.68
C PRO A 39 1.68 9.23 -3.24
N GLY A 40 2.14 9.07 -4.49
CA GLY A 40 3.02 10.05 -5.14
C GLY A 40 2.35 11.42 -5.28
N LEU A 41 1.08 11.45 -5.70
CA LEU A 41 0.30 12.68 -5.77
C LEU A 41 0.04 13.30 -4.38
N LEU A 42 -0.21 12.49 -3.36
CA LEU A 42 -0.45 12.97 -1.99
C LEU A 42 0.83 13.52 -1.34
N ILE A 43 1.98 12.87 -1.54
CA ILE A 43 3.28 13.37 -1.05
C ILE A 43 3.60 14.74 -1.66
N ASP A 44 3.28 14.92 -2.95
CA ASP A 44 3.46 16.21 -3.63
C ASP A 44 2.54 17.30 -3.06
N ILE A 45 1.37 16.94 -2.55
CA ILE A 45 0.43 17.86 -1.88
C ILE A 45 0.90 18.16 -0.44
N GLU A 46 1.36 17.18 0.33
CA GLU A 46 1.91 17.42 1.68
C GLU A 46 3.14 18.35 1.65
N GLY A 47 3.95 18.29 0.59
CA GLY A 47 5.07 19.20 0.35
C GLY A 47 4.68 20.64 -0.02
N SER A 48 3.40 21.01 0.09
CA SER A 48 2.88 22.35 -0.21
C SER A 48 2.24 23.06 0.99
N GLU A 49 2.10 22.40 2.14
CA GLU A 49 1.53 23.01 3.35
C GLU A 49 2.62 23.51 4.31
N ILE A 50 2.43 24.74 4.81
CA ILE A 50 3.22 25.27 5.93
C ILE A 50 2.76 24.56 7.21
N LYS A 51 3.72 24.09 8.01
CA LYS A 51 3.48 23.46 9.30
C LYS A 51 3.88 24.38 10.44
N LEU A 52 2.95 24.58 11.36
CA LEU A 52 3.15 25.40 12.56
C LEU A 52 3.67 24.51 13.70
N VAL A 53 4.89 24.79 14.16
CA VAL A 53 5.55 24.01 15.22
C VAL A 53 5.85 24.92 16.40
N ALA A 54 5.28 24.64 17.57
CA ALA A 54 5.65 25.37 18.77
C ALA A 54 6.92 24.79 19.41
N LEU A 55 7.79 25.65 19.92
CA LEU A 55 9.02 25.25 20.60
C LEU A 55 8.98 25.74 22.05
N VAL A 56 9.02 24.80 22.98
CA VAL A 56 9.20 25.05 24.41
C VAL A 56 10.63 24.72 24.77
N ASP A 57 11.47 25.74 24.78
CA ASP A 57 12.88 25.65 25.15
C ASP A 57 13.07 26.06 26.61
N ALA A 58 13.37 25.09 27.48
CA ALA A 58 13.60 25.36 28.90
C ALA A 58 15.01 25.94 29.17
N THR A 59 15.90 25.90 28.19
CA THR A 59 17.29 26.40 28.29
C THR A 59 17.37 27.88 27.93
N GLY A 60 16.48 28.34 27.04
CA GLY A 60 16.42 29.73 26.56
C GLY A 60 17.45 30.09 25.48
N GLU A 61 18.32 29.16 25.07
CA GLU A 61 19.43 29.44 24.15
C GLU A 61 19.30 28.73 22.80
N PHE A 62 18.41 27.75 22.67
CA PHE A 62 18.27 26.92 21.46
C PHE A 62 17.17 27.42 20.51
N GLY A 63 16.21 28.21 21.03
CA GLY A 63 15.04 28.68 20.30
C GLY A 63 15.35 29.39 18.98
N GLU A 64 16.09 30.49 19.03
CA GLU A 64 16.39 31.33 17.86
C GLU A 64 17.19 30.57 16.79
N LYS A 65 18.18 29.79 17.22
CA LYS A 65 19.01 29.00 16.30
C LYS A 65 18.23 27.87 15.63
N PHE A 66 17.30 27.26 16.36
CA PHE A 66 16.40 26.25 15.79
C PHE A 66 15.50 26.85 14.71
N GLU A 67 14.91 28.02 14.97
CA GLU A 67 14.06 28.73 14.01
C GLU A 67 14.83 29.11 12.73
N GLU A 68 16.03 29.68 12.87
CA GLU A 68 16.90 30.03 11.73
C GLU A 68 17.22 28.79 10.87
N LEU A 69 17.69 27.70 11.50
CA LEU A 69 18.12 26.52 10.77
C LEU A 69 16.97 25.75 10.12
N ILE A 70 15.79 25.69 10.75
CA ILE A 70 14.64 25.00 10.15
C ILE A 70 14.04 25.82 9.01
N TYR A 71 14.06 27.15 9.11
CA TYR A 71 13.56 28.07 8.09
C TYR A 71 14.35 27.95 6.77
N ASP A 72 15.68 27.87 6.86
CA ASP A 72 16.54 27.82 5.68
C ASP A 72 16.67 26.43 5.07
N ARG A 73 16.67 25.37 5.90
CA ARG A 73 16.97 24.01 5.46
C ARG A 73 15.80 23.34 4.72
N PHE A 74 14.56 23.65 5.09
CA PHE A 74 13.39 22.96 4.56
C PHE A 74 12.42 23.95 3.92
N LYS A 75 12.50 24.06 2.58
CA LYS A 75 11.64 24.93 1.79
C LYS A 75 10.62 24.13 0.99
N LEU A 76 9.41 24.66 0.90
CA LEU A 76 8.36 24.19 0.02
C LEU A 76 8.75 24.48 -1.44
N LYS A 77 8.05 23.84 -2.40
CA LYS A 77 8.30 24.01 -3.84
C LYS A 77 8.19 25.48 -4.31
N ASN A 78 7.44 26.31 -3.59
CA ASN A 78 7.27 27.74 -3.85
C ASN A 78 8.38 28.62 -3.24
N GLY A 79 9.38 28.03 -2.57
CA GLY A 79 10.50 28.73 -1.92
C GLY A 79 10.22 29.23 -0.50
N GLN A 80 9.00 29.09 0.02
CA GLN A 80 8.68 29.44 1.41
C GLN A 80 9.18 28.36 2.37
N SER A 81 9.45 28.72 3.63
CA SER A 81 9.77 27.72 4.66
C SER A 81 8.59 26.77 4.86
N LYS A 82 8.90 25.46 4.91
CA LYS A 82 7.93 24.40 5.25
C LYS A 82 7.47 24.50 6.70
N TYR A 83 8.34 25.01 7.58
CA TYR A 83 8.06 25.10 9.02
C TYR A 83 8.04 26.55 9.47
N GLN A 84 7.00 26.90 10.22
CA GLN A 84 6.92 28.17 10.94
C GLN A 84 6.97 27.86 12.44
N VAL A 85 7.96 28.43 13.13
CA VAL A 85 8.19 28.15 14.55
C VAL A 85 7.48 29.20 15.40
N ILE A 86 6.85 28.76 16.48
CA ILE A 86 6.32 29.63 17.53
C ILE A 86 7.14 29.39 18.79
N LEU A 87 8.01 30.33 19.13
CA LEU A 87 8.79 30.27 20.37
C LEU A 87 7.89 30.57 21.57
N LEU A 88 7.76 29.62 22.49
CA LEU A 88 7.01 29.78 23.74
C LEU A 88 7.99 29.97 24.89
N ASN A 89 8.43 31.21 25.08
CA ASN A 89 9.38 31.63 26.12
C ASN A 89 8.80 32.67 27.11
N ASN A 90 7.51 33.00 26.98
CA ASN A 90 6.89 34.12 27.70
C ASN A 90 6.54 33.82 29.17
N SER A 91 6.54 32.55 29.59
CA SER A 91 6.16 32.10 30.94
C SER A 91 7.08 30.98 31.45
N SER A 92 6.80 30.44 32.63
CA SER A 92 7.48 29.24 33.16
C SER A 92 7.33 28.05 32.20
N THR A 93 8.29 27.11 32.24
CA THR A 93 8.30 25.94 31.36
C THR A 93 7.00 25.13 31.40
N ASP A 94 6.44 24.92 32.60
CA ASP A 94 5.18 24.20 32.77
C ASP A 94 3.99 24.94 32.16
N ALA A 95 3.96 26.28 32.28
CA ALA A 95 2.92 27.10 31.67
C ALA A 95 3.04 27.11 30.14
N ASN A 96 4.27 27.12 29.59
CA ASN A 96 4.51 27.05 28.15
C ASN A 96 4.12 25.67 27.59
N LEU A 97 4.38 24.58 28.34
CA LEU A 97 3.93 23.23 27.98
C LEU A 97 2.40 23.13 27.95
N ALA A 98 1.72 23.67 28.97
CA ALA A 98 0.26 23.69 29.02
C ALA A 98 -0.36 24.52 27.87
N ASN A 99 0.27 25.65 27.52
CA ASN A 99 -0.13 26.46 26.38
C ASN A 99 0.10 25.71 25.06
N ALA A 100 1.26 25.09 24.88
CA ALA A 100 1.57 24.28 23.70
C ALA A 100 0.59 23.12 23.52
N SER A 101 0.22 22.43 24.61
CA SER A 101 -0.80 21.38 24.55
C SER A 101 -2.17 21.93 24.17
N ALA A 102 -2.59 23.08 24.72
CA ALA A 102 -3.87 23.69 24.38
C ALA A 102 -3.93 24.17 22.92
N LEU A 103 -2.82 24.69 22.40
CA LEU A 103 -2.69 25.06 20.97
C LEU A 103 -2.74 23.83 20.06
N LEU A 104 -2.13 22.71 20.49
CA LEU A 104 -2.20 21.45 19.77
C LEU A 104 -3.61 20.88 19.79
N ASP A 105 -4.33 20.97 20.91
CA ASP A 105 -5.72 20.50 21.02
C ASP A 105 -6.69 21.33 20.19
N SER A 106 -6.48 22.66 20.14
CA SER A 106 -7.29 23.59 19.34
C SER A 106 -6.97 23.57 17.84
N SER A 107 -6.00 22.76 17.38
CA SER A 107 -5.57 22.66 15.98
C SER A 107 -4.90 23.92 15.41
N VAL A 108 -4.40 24.79 16.29
CA VAL A 108 -3.67 26.00 15.87
C VAL A 108 -2.24 25.67 15.44
N ILE A 109 -1.64 24.66 16.10
CA ILE A 109 -0.32 24.13 15.76
C ILE A 109 -0.42 22.66 15.36
N ASP A 110 0.48 22.21 14.50
CA ASP A 110 0.55 20.82 14.05
C ASP A 110 1.31 19.93 15.06
N ALA A 111 2.30 20.52 15.73
CA ALA A 111 3.15 19.84 16.70
C ALA A 111 3.81 20.84 17.66
N TYR A 112 4.32 20.32 18.78
CA TYR A 112 5.25 21.07 19.63
C TYR A 112 6.43 20.21 20.09
N LEU A 113 7.56 20.89 20.33
CA LEU A 113 8.80 20.30 20.79
C LEU A 113 9.12 20.81 22.20
N TYR A 114 9.53 19.91 23.09
CA TYR A 114 10.02 20.26 24.42
C TYR A 114 11.49 19.88 24.57
N ILE A 115 12.33 20.90 24.75
CA ILE A 115 13.76 20.77 25.03
C ILE A 115 13.97 21.03 26.53
N PRO A 116 14.35 20.00 27.32
CA PRO A 116 14.57 20.16 28.75
C PRO A 116 15.91 20.86 29.04
N GLN A 117 16.07 21.42 30.24
CA GLN A 117 17.30 22.11 30.65
C GLN A 117 18.54 21.21 30.64
N ASP A 118 18.36 19.93 30.93
CA ASP A 118 19.43 18.93 31.00
C ASP A 118 19.73 18.27 29.64
N VAL A 119 19.20 18.80 28.53
CA VAL A 119 19.29 18.17 27.19
C VAL A 119 20.72 17.83 26.75
N LEU A 120 21.71 18.63 27.16
CA LEU A 120 23.13 18.39 26.85
C LEU A 120 23.68 17.13 27.53
N GLN A 121 23.11 16.73 28.67
CA GLN A 121 23.48 15.52 29.41
C GLN A 121 22.54 14.35 29.09
N SER A 122 21.23 14.61 29.05
CA SER A 122 20.20 13.58 28.88
C SER A 122 20.05 13.11 27.43
N ASN A 123 20.41 13.96 26.46
CA ASN A 123 20.22 13.74 25.01
C ASN A 123 18.78 13.37 24.64
N ARG A 124 17.80 13.89 25.41
CA ARG A 124 16.39 13.58 25.23
C ARG A 124 15.60 14.85 24.95
N VAL A 125 14.78 14.79 23.90
CA VAL A 125 13.83 15.83 23.52
C VAL A 125 12.50 15.14 23.29
N LYS A 126 11.40 15.77 23.70
CA LYS A 126 10.05 15.22 23.51
C LYS A 126 9.36 15.95 22.37
N TYR A 127 8.86 15.19 21.40
CA TYR A 127 8.06 15.68 20.29
C TYR A 127 6.61 15.25 20.50
N PHE A 128 5.69 16.20 20.38
CA PHE A 128 4.27 15.98 20.55
C PHE A 128 3.55 16.42 19.28
N SER A 129 2.76 15.53 18.69
CA SER A 129 2.01 15.79 17.47
C SER A 129 0.67 15.09 17.53
N ARG A 130 -0.32 15.65 16.83
CA ARG A 130 -1.62 14.99 16.66
C ARG A 130 -1.53 13.71 15.82
N TYR A 131 -0.62 13.70 14.84
CA TYR A 131 -0.45 12.59 13.90
C TYR A 131 0.98 12.04 13.97
N ILE A 132 1.14 10.90 14.64
CA ILE A 132 2.45 10.23 14.81
C ILE A 132 2.95 9.64 13.48
N GLY A 133 2.07 9.46 12.48
CA GLY A 133 2.38 8.80 11.21
C GLY A 133 3.31 9.57 10.25
N ASN A 134 3.61 10.85 10.49
CA ASN A 134 4.47 11.62 9.60
C ASN A 134 5.96 11.53 10.00
N TYR A 135 6.56 10.37 9.72
CA TYR A 135 7.97 10.08 10.02
C TYR A 135 8.95 11.06 9.35
N LYS A 136 8.61 11.55 8.15
CA LYS A 136 9.43 12.52 7.42
C LYS A 136 9.59 13.80 8.22
N ASN A 137 8.49 14.41 8.67
CA ASN A 137 8.52 15.64 9.46
C ASN A 137 9.28 15.47 10.78
N GLN A 138 9.11 14.32 11.45
CA GLN A 138 9.85 14.00 12.67
C GLN A 138 11.35 13.93 12.42
N SER A 139 11.77 13.23 11.35
CA SER A 139 13.19 13.11 10.98
C SER A 139 13.82 14.46 10.59
N GLU A 140 13.07 15.33 9.90
CA GLU A 140 13.50 16.67 9.52
C GLU A 140 13.71 17.55 10.77
N ILE A 141 12.71 17.62 11.67
CA ILE A 141 12.80 18.37 12.93
C ILE A 141 13.94 17.83 13.80
N GLN A 142 14.04 16.50 13.97
CA GLN A 142 15.11 15.85 14.72
C GLN A 142 16.50 16.20 14.15
N SER A 143 16.64 16.28 12.82
CA SER A 143 17.90 16.66 12.19
C SER A 143 18.34 18.09 12.55
N VAL A 144 17.38 19.02 12.70
CA VAL A 144 17.65 20.41 13.12
C VAL A 144 18.06 20.45 14.58
N VAL A 145 17.30 19.78 15.46
CA VAL A 145 17.64 19.67 16.89
C VAL A 145 19.04 19.13 17.08
N ASN A 146 19.39 18.06 16.36
CA ASN A 146 20.74 17.47 16.41
C ASN A 146 21.82 18.46 15.94
N SER A 147 21.54 19.28 14.93
CA SER A 147 22.49 20.28 14.43
C SER A 147 22.72 21.38 15.48
N VAL A 148 21.64 21.86 16.10
CA VAL A 148 21.68 22.88 17.15
C VAL A 148 22.45 22.39 18.38
N LEU A 149 22.16 21.17 18.84
CA LEU A 149 22.87 20.55 19.98
C LEU A 149 24.34 20.28 19.66
N LEU A 150 24.66 19.86 18.43
CA LEU A 150 26.04 19.65 17.99
C LEU A 150 26.83 20.96 18.03
N GLU A 151 26.28 22.04 17.44
CA GLU A 151 26.93 23.36 17.45
C GLU A 151 27.25 23.83 18.88
N ARG A 152 26.34 23.58 19.83
CA ARG A 152 26.58 23.91 21.23
C ARG A 152 27.71 23.08 21.85
N ARG A 153 27.72 21.77 21.63
CA ARG A 153 28.79 20.89 22.15
C ARG A 153 30.17 21.24 21.61
N VAL A 154 30.25 21.62 20.33
CA VAL A 154 31.48 22.09 19.69
C VAL A 154 32.00 23.35 20.37
N ARG A 155 31.10 24.31 20.62
CA ARG A 155 31.41 25.56 21.33
C ARG A 155 31.88 25.32 22.76
N ASP A 156 31.18 24.48 23.51
CA ASP A 156 31.53 24.15 24.91
C ASP A 156 32.86 23.39 25.02
N ALA A 157 33.21 22.60 24.00
CA ALA A 157 34.48 21.88 23.91
C ALA A 157 35.65 22.76 23.39
N GLY A 158 35.39 24.00 22.99
CA GLY A 158 36.40 24.89 22.41
C GLY A 158 36.98 24.40 21.08
N LEU A 159 36.20 23.60 20.34
CA LEU A 159 36.61 23.05 19.05
C LEU A 159 36.35 24.07 17.93
N ASP A 160 37.19 24.03 16.90
CA ASP A 160 37.00 24.84 15.70
C ASP A 160 35.74 24.40 14.94
N ARG A 161 34.81 25.34 14.75
CA ARG A 161 33.54 25.11 14.08
C ARG A 161 33.72 24.67 12.64
N GLU A 162 34.65 25.25 11.91
CA GLU A 162 34.84 24.96 10.48
C GLU A 162 35.31 23.52 10.28
N ILE A 163 36.23 23.06 11.14
CA ILE A 163 36.73 21.68 11.13
C ILE A 163 35.61 20.70 11.44
N VAL A 164 34.76 20.97 12.44
CA VAL A 164 33.67 20.06 12.78
C VAL A 164 32.58 20.04 11.70
N GLU A 165 32.21 21.19 11.13
CA GLU A 165 31.28 21.25 10.01
C GLU A 165 31.81 20.48 8.80
N GLU A 166 33.11 20.60 8.50
CA GLU A 166 33.75 19.84 7.43
C GLU A 166 33.73 18.33 7.69
N LEU A 167 34.06 17.90 8.91
CA LEU A 167 34.07 16.49 9.31
C LEU A 167 32.68 15.87 9.42
N THR A 168 31.63 16.68 9.55
CA THR A 168 30.23 16.20 9.72
C THR A 168 29.36 16.38 8.48
N LYS A 169 29.95 16.82 7.35
CA LYS A 169 29.24 16.88 6.06
C LYS A 169 28.61 15.52 5.75
N ARG A 170 27.29 15.53 5.55
CA ARG A 170 26.56 14.32 5.17
C ARG A 170 26.90 13.96 3.73
N VAL A 171 27.05 12.67 3.49
CA VAL A 171 27.11 12.12 2.14
C VAL A 171 25.71 12.14 1.57
N ASP A 172 25.54 12.78 0.41
CA ASP A 172 24.29 12.68 -0.34
C ASP A 172 24.26 11.29 -0.99
N PHE A 173 23.35 10.45 -0.53
CA PHE A 173 23.29 9.05 -0.92
C PHE A 173 22.21 8.89 -1.99
N GLU A 174 22.63 8.85 -3.25
CA GLU A 174 21.74 8.54 -4.37
C GLU A 174 21.59 7.02 -4.50
N THR A 175 20.42 6.49 -4.17
CA THR A 175 20.10 5.08 -4.42
C THR A 175 19.64 4.90 -5.87
N VAL A 176 20.35 4.08 -6.62
CA VAL A 176 20.03 3.73 -8.00
C VAL A 176 19.74 2.23 -8.08
N GLU A 177 18.55 1.85 -8.56
CA GLU A 177 18.24 0.45 -8.82
C GLU A 177 18.85 0.05 -10.16
N VAL A 178 19.67 -1.01 -10.17
CA VAL A 178 20.25 -1.55 -11.40
C VAL A 178 19.45 -2.77 -11.82
N GLY A 179 18.68 -2.65 -12.90
CA GLY A 179 17.94 -3.77 -13.48
C GLY A 179 18.87 -4.84 -14.06
N GLN A 180 18.33 -6.02 -14.37
CA GLN A 180 19.11 -7.16 -14.94
C GLN A 180 19.83 -6.82 -16.26
N SER A 181 19.42 -5.75 -16.95
CA SER A 181 20.05 -5.26 -18.18
C SER A 181 21.17 -4.23 -17.96
N GLY A 182 21.53 -3.94 -16.69
CA GLY A 182 22.50 -2.87 -16.37
C GLY A 182 21.94 -1.46 -16.58
N LYS A 183 20.62 -1.33 -16.81
CA LYS A 183 19.95 -0.04 -16.86
C LYS A 183 19.69 0.44 -15.45
N GLU A 184 20.25 1.60 -15.15
CA GLU A 184 19.99 2.37 -13.96
C GLU A 184 18.58 2.96 -14.06
N THR A 185 17.71 2.57 -13.12
CA THR A 185 16.37 3.13 -12.99
C THR A 185 16.27 3.80 -11.63
N GLN A 186 15.88 5.07 -11.61
CA GLN A 186 15.42 5.73 -10.37
C GLN A 186 14.02 5.23 -10.04
N SER A 187 13.93 3.97 -9.59
CA SER A 187 12.72 3.41 -9.02
C SER A 187 12.69 3.66 -7.53
N SER A 188 11.51 4.01 -7.01
CA SER A 188 11.37 4.08 -5.55
C SER A 188 11.44 2.66 -5.00
N GLU A 189 12.31 2.43 -4.00
CA GLU A 189 12.46 1.13 -3.31
C GLU A 189 11.09 0.53 -2.96
N MET A 190 10.15 1.38 -2.56
CA MET A 190 8.78 1.03 -2.22
C MET A 190 8.03 0.35 -3.37
N LEU A 191 8.19 0.80 -4.62
CA LEU A 191 7.49 0.23 -5.78
C LEU A 191 8.00 -1.17 -6.13
N SER A 192 9.29 -1.42 -5.98
CA SER A 192 9.92 -2.72 -6.27
C SER A 192 9.47 -3.81 -5.28
N TYR A 193 9.15 -3.46 -4.04
CA TYR A 193 8.52 -4.37 -3.07
C TYR A 193 7.01 -4.53 -3.26
N ILE A 194 6.29 -3.44 -3.53
CA ILE A 194 4.82 -3.46 -3.60
C ILE A 194 4.32 -4.17 -4.86
N LEU A 195 4.99 -4.02 -6.00
CA LEU A 195 4.45 -4.51 -7.27
C LEU A 195 4.40 -6.05 -7.37
N PRO A 196 5.42 -6.83 -6.97
CA PRO A 196 5.30 -8.30 -6.91
C PRO A 196 4.17 -8.77 -5.99
N PHE A 197 4.01 -8.11 -4.84
CA PHE A 197 2.93 -8.39 -3.89
C PHE A 197 1.55 -8.15 -4.52
N ILE A 198 1.40 -7.08 -5.30
CA ILE A 198 0.19 -6.80 -6.08
C ILE A 198 -0.11 -7.95 -7.05
N PHE A 199 0.88 -8.48 -7.78
CA PHE A 199 0.65 -9.58 -8.71
C PHE A 199 0.16 -10.85 -8.01
N VAL A 200 0.75 -11.20 -6.87
CA VAL A 200 0.31 -12.34 -6.06
C VAL A 200 -1.14 -12.14 -5.59
N LEU A 201 -1.49 -10.94 -5.13
CA LEU A 201 -2.87 -10.60 -4.79
C LEU A 201 -3.81 -10.69 -6.00
N MET A 202 -3.40 -10.26 -7.19
CA MET A 202 -4.21 -10.38 -8.41
C MET A 202 -4.47 -11.85 -8.77
N LEU A 203 -3.47 -12.71 -8.64
CA LEU A 203 -3.63 -14.15 -8.83
C LEU A 203 -4.62 -14.74 -7.82
N TYR A 204 -4.46 -14.40 -6.54
CA TYR A 204 -5.39 -14.79 -5.49
C TYR A 204 -6.83 -14.36 -5.80
N PHE A 205 -7.03 -13.08 -6.14
CA PHE A 205 -8.36 -12.57 -6.50
C PHE A 205 -8.92 -13.26 -7.74
N ALA A 206 -8.10 -13.51 -8.77
CA ALA A 206 -8.54 -14.25 -9.96
C ALA A 206 -9.03 -15.66 -9.61
N ILE A 207 -8.29 -16.39 -8.75
CA ILE A 207 -8.65 -17.74 -8.31
C ILE A 207 -9.95 -17.74 -7.51
N VAL A 208 -10.02 -16.90 -6.47
CA VAL A 208 -11.17 -16.87 -5.56
C VAL A 208 -12.42 -16.37 -6.27
N MET A 209 -12.34 -15.27 -7.02
CA MET A 209 -13.50 -14.76 -7.77
C MET A 209 -14.01 -15.79 -8.76
N SER A 210 -13.14 -16.42 -9.55
CA SER A 210 -13.55 -17.45 -10.52
C SER A 210 -14.22 -18.64 -9.87
N SER A 211 -13.73 -19.05 -8.69
CA SER A 211 -14.33 -20.12 -7.89
C SER A 211 -15.67 -19.70 -7.31
N GLN A 212 -15.83 -18.43 -6.87
CA GLN A 212 -17.11 -17.89 -6.39
C GLN A 212 -18.18 -17.89 -7.49
N VAL A 213 -17.81 -17.56 -8.74
CA VAL A 213 -18.79 -17.60 -9.84
C VAL A 213 -19.23 -19.04 -10.13
N LEU A 214 -18.36 -20.03 -9.93
CA LEU A 214 -18.74 -21.45 -10.02
C LEU A 214 -19.74 -21.81 -8.91
N LEU A 215 -19.48 -21.47 -7.65
CA LEU A 215 -20.41 -21.73 -6.55
C LEU A 215 -21.80 -21.18 -6.84
N ARG A 216 -21.88 -19.89 -7.22
CA ARG A 216 -23.16 -19.24 -7.54
C ARG A 216 -23.87 -19.94 -8.70
N SER A 217 -23.12 -20.36 -9.73
CA SER A 217 -23.68 -21.14 -10.84
C SER A 217 -24.38 -22.41 -10.38
N VAL A 218 -23.75 -23.17 -9.48
CA VAL A 218 -24.32 -24.43 -8.97
C VAL A 218 -25.58 -24.17 -8.15
N LEU A 219 -25.55 -23.13 -7.31
CA LEU A 219 -26.69 -22.74 -6.48
C LEU A 219 -27.89 -22.24 -7.31
N GLU A 220 -27.64 -21.40 -8.31
CA GLU A 220 -28.66 -20.88 -9.23
C GLU A 220 -29.38 -22.00 -9.98
N GLU A 221 -28.62 -22.96 -10.51
CA GLU A 221 -29.23 -24.07 -11.25
C GLU A 221 -30.11 -24.94 -10.37
N ARG A 222 -29.68 -25.16 -9.12
CA ARG A 222 -30.43 -25.95 -8.15
C ARG A 222 -31.70 -25.22 -7.71
N SER A 223 -31.59 -23.92 -7.43
CA SER A 223 -32.73 -23.07 -7.02
C SER A 223 -33.78 -22.98 -8.12
N ASN A 224 -33.36 -22.88 -9.39
CA ASN A 224 -34.26 -22.68 -10.52
C ASN A 224 -34.80 -23.98 -11.14
N ARG A 225 -34.57 -25.15 -10.52
CA ARG A 225 -34.88 -26.49 -11.07
C ARG A 225 -34.30 -26.74 -12.47
N LEU A 226 -33.30 -25.95 -12.88
CA LEU A 226 -32.62 -26.12 -14.16
C LEU A 226 -31.79 -27.40 -14.18
N VAL A 227 -31.33 -27.87 -13.01
CA VAL A 227 -30.60 -29.14 -12.88
C VAL A 227 -31.41 -30.32 -13.42
N GLU A 228 -32.72 -30.39 -13.16
CA GLU A 228 -33.58 -31.50 -13.63
C GLU A 228 -33.68 -31.52 -15.17
N ILE A 229 -33.81 -30.35 -15.78
CA ILE A 229 -33.88 -30.18 -17.24
C ILE A 229 -32.52 -30.52 -17.86
N LEU A 230 -31.41 -30.03 -17.29
CA LEU A 230 -30.07 -30.27 -17.82
C LEU A 230 -29.65 -31.74 -17.67
N LEU A 231 -29.97 -32.37 -16.53
CA LEU A 231 -29.66 -33.77 -16.29
C LEU A 231 -30.49 -34.75 -17.13
N SER A 232 -31.62 -34.30 -17.70
CA SER A 232 -32.35 -35.09 -18.70
C SER A 232 -31.56 -35.29 -20.01
N SER A 233 -30.56 -34.44 -20.27
CA SER A 233 -29.79 -34.40 -21.51
C SER A 233 -28.30 -34.72 -21.35
N VAL A 234 -27.72 -34.50 -20.15
CA VAL A 234 -26.29 -34.75 -19.86
C VAL A 234 -26.09 -35.33 -18.46
N THR A 235 -25.00 -36.08 -18.25
CA THR A 235 -24.69 -36.63 -16.91
C THR A 235 -24.10 -35.58 -15.97
N SER A 236 -24.26 -35.77 -14.65
CA SER A 236 -23.75 -34.83 -13.62
C SER A 236 -22.24 -34.56 -13.74
N ASN A 237 -21.44 -35.60 -14.00
CA ASN A 237 -19.99 -35.46 -14.22
C ASN A 237 -19.67 -34.62 -15.46
N GLN A 238 -20.46 -34.73 -16.54
CA GLN A 238 -20.27 -33.92 -17.75
C GLN A 238 -20.64 -32.46 -17.52
N LEU A 239 -21.70 -32.20 -16.75
CA LEU A 239 -22.15 -30.86 -16.37
C LEU A 239 -21.11 -30.15 -15.51
N MET A 240 -20.66 -30.77 -14.41
CA MET A 240 -19.67 -30.18 -13.51
C MET A 240 -18.32 -29.97 -14.18
N SER A 241 -17.82 -30.97 -14.92
CA SER A 241 -16.54 -30.82 -15.65
C SER A 241 -16.62 -29.70 -16.69
N GLY A 242 -17.76 -29.56 -17.37
CA GLY A 242 -17.98 -28.48 -18.32
C GLY A 242 -17.96 -27.11 -17.65
N LYS A 243 -18.63 -26.96 -16.50
CA LYS A 243 -18.61 -25.71 -15.71
C LYS A 243 -17.23 -25.37 -15.20
N ILE A 244 -16.54 -26.31 -14.56
CA ILE A 244 -15.20 -26.10 -14.03
C ILE A 244 -14.26 -25.66 -15.17
N LEU A 245 -14.30 -26.31 -16.34
CA LEU A 245 -13.48 -25.89 -17.48
C LEU A 245 -13.87 -24.52 -18.02
N GLY A 246 -15.16 -24.26 -18.25
CA GLY A 246 -15.64 -23.00 -18.82
C GLY A 246 -15.37 -21.79 -17.93
N LEU A 247 -15.55 -21.95 -16.63
CA LEU A 247 -15.30 -20.90 -15.64
C LEU A 247 -13.83 -20.77 -15.27
N GLY A 248 -13.06 -21.86 -15.34
CA GLY A 248 -11.61 -21.80 -15.27
C GLY A 248 -11.02 -21.00 -16.43
N LEU A 249 -11.54 -21.19 -17.66
CA LEU A 249 -11.15 -20.37 -18.82
C LEU A 249 -11.52 -18.90 -18.65
N LEU A 250 -12.67 -18.60 -18.03
CA LEU A 250 -13.07 -17.23 -17.72
C LEU A 250 -12.06 -16.56 -16.78
N GLY A 251 -11.67 -17.25 -15.71
CA GLY A 251 -10.66 -16.77 -14.78
C GLY A 251 -9.26 -16.65 -15.37
N LEU A 252 -8.89 -17.56 -16.28
CA LEU A 252 -7.65 -17.45 -17.05
C LEU A 252 -7.63 -16.21 -17.94
N THR A 253 -8.76 -15.85 -18.57
CA THR A 253 -8.86 -14.60 -19.35
C THR A 253 -8.68 -13.38 -18.45
N GLN A 254 -9.29 -13.40 -17.26
CA GLN A 254 -9.14 -12.34 -16.26
C GLN A 254 -7.69 -12.21 -15.77
N LEU A 255 -7.03 -13.32 -15.45
CA LEU A 255 -5.61 -13.34 -15.08
C LEU A 255 -4.71 -12.85 -16.22
N SER A 256 -4.98 -13.26 -17.45
CA SER A 256 -4.21 -12.83 -18.61
C SER A 256 -4.31 -11.32 -18.80
N PHE A 257 -5.51 -10.76 -18.62
CA PHE A 257 -5.72 -9.30 -18.62
C PHE A 257 -4.90 -8.62 -17.51
N TYR A 258 -4.90 -9.17 -16.29
CA TYR A 258 -4.12 -8.66 -15.17
C TYR A 258 -2.61 -8.62 -15.45
N MET A 259 -2.08 -9.69 -16.02
CA MET A 259 -0.67 -9.78 -16.39
C MET A 259 -0.31 -8.78 -17.49
N ILE A 260 -1.20 -8.56 -18.47
CA ILE A 260 -0.99 -7.55 -19.53
C ILE A 260 -0.97 -6.13 -18.93
N CYS A 261 -1.95 -5.80 -18.10
CA CYS A 261 -2.00 -4.49 -17.44
C CYS A 261 -0.77 -4.25 -16.56
N GLY A 262 -0.42 -5.23 -15.73
CA GLY A 262 0.73 -5.13 -14.84
C GLY A 262 2.06 -5.02 -15.61
N SER A 263 2.23 -5.78 -16.70
CA SER A 263 3.42 -5.67 -17.56
C SER A 263 3.53 -4.30 -18.23
N ALA A 264 2.40 -3.73 -18.67
CA ALA A 264 2.37 -2.38 -19.25
C ALA A 264 2.80 -1.31 -18.23
N ILE A 265 2.33 -1.41 -16.99
CA ILE A 265 2.70 -0.50 -15.89
C ILE A 265 4.19 -0.66 -15.54
N SER A 266 4.65 -1.91 -15.42
CA SER A 266 6.05 -2.24 -15.12
C SER A 266 6.99 -1.60 -16.15
N THR A 267 6.67 -1.77 -17.43
CA THR A 267 7.45 -1.18 -18.54
C THR A 267 7.41 0.34 -18.52
N TYR A 268 6.24 0.95 -18.28
CA TYR A 268 6.09 2.41 -18.18
C TYR A 268 6.92 3.01 -17.04
N ARG A 269 7.10 2.27 -15.94
CA ARG A 269 7.92 2.69 -14.79
C ARG A 269 9.40 2.28 -14.90
N GLY A 270 9.80 1.61 -15.98
CA GLY A 270 11.17 1.11 -16.15
C GLY A 270 11.53 -0.04 -15.18
N LEU A 271 10.52 -0.71 -14.61
CA LEU A 271 10.69 -1.84 -13.72
C LEU A 271 10.62 -3.14 -14.54
N ASP A 272 11.66 -3.96 -14.53
CA ASP A 272 11.67 -5.28 -15.20
C ASP A 272 11.23 -6.39 -14.23
N ILE A 273 9.99 -6.30 -13.73
CA ILE A 273 9.47 -7.21 -12.69
C ILE A 273 8.89 -8.48 -13.30
N LEU A 274 8.22 -8.37 -14.46
CA LEU A 274 7.63 -9.50 -15.15
C LEU A 274 8.48 -9.95 -16.34
N SER A 275 9.33 -10.95 -16.09
CA SER A 275 9.90 -11.73 -17.20
C SER A 275 8.91 -12.76 -17.78
N SER A 276 9.13 -13.20 -19.01
CA SER A 276 8.23 -14.12 -19.74
C SER A 276 7.96 -15.44 -19.00
N TYR A 277 8.90 -15.95 -18.21
CA TYR A 277 8.69 -17.18 -17.44
C TYR A 277 7.71 -17.02 -16.28
N HIS A 278 7.51 -15.80 -15.74
CA HIS A 278 6.52 -15.56 -14.69
C HIS A 278 5.11 -15.88 -15.20
N PHE A 279 4.79 -15.55 -16.45
CA PHE A 279 3.49 -15.88 -17.04
C PHE A 279 3.18 -17.38 -16.98
N ALA A 280 4.19 -18.24 -17.19
CA ALA A 280 4.02 -19.68 -17.05
C ALA A 280 3.74 -20.09 -15.60
N TYR A 281 4.47 -19.52 -14.63
CA TYR A 281 4.20 -19.77 -13.20
C TYR A 281 2.80 -19.31 -12.79
N PHE A 282 2.40 -18.09 -13.16
CA PHE A 282 1.06 -17.56 -12.86
C PHE A 282 -0.03 -18.45 -13.47
N PHE A 283 0.16 -18.93 -14.70
CA PHE A 283 -0.76 -19.88 -15.33
C PHE A 283 -0.86 -21.19 -14.55
N VAL A 284 0.27 -21.80 -14.19
CA VAL A 284 0.31 -23.07 -13.44
C VAL A 284 -0.32 -22.90 -12.06
N TYR A 285 0.07 -21.87 -11.31
CA TYR A 285 -0.50 -21.59 -9.99
C TYR A 285 -1.98 -21.27 -10.06
N PHE A 286 -2.44 -20.57 -11.11
CA PHE A 286 -3.85 -20.34 -11.32
C PHE A 286 -4.60 -21.66 -11.53
N VAL A 287 -4.12 -22.53 -12.41
CA VAL A 287 -4.80 -23.80 -12.69
C VAL A 287 -4.88 -24.66 -11.42
N LEU A 288 -3.78 -24.79 -10.69
CA LEU A 288 -3.74 -25.57 -9.45
C LEU A 288 -4.63 -24.96 -8.36
N GLY A 289 -4.51 -23.66 -8.13
CA GLY A 289 -5.32 -22.93 -7.16
C GLY A 289 -6.79 -22.98 -7.51
N TYR A 290 -7.15 -22.72 -8.77
CA TYR A 290 -8.53 -22.79 -9.23
C TYR A 290 -9.11 -24.20 -9.09
N MET A 291 -8.38 -25.27 -9.44
CA MET A 291 -8.86 -26.64 -9.19
C MET A 291 -9.10 -26.91 -7.70
N PHE A 292 -8.19 -26.45 -6.83
CA PHE A 292 -8.35 -26.59 -5.39
C PHE A 292 -9.59 -25.85 -4.86
N TYR A 293 -9.72 -24.55 -5.13
CA TYR A 293 -10.87 -23.76 -4.64
C TYR A 293 -12.19 -24.14 -5.31
N SER A 294 -12.18 -24.46 -6.61
CA SER A 294 -13.38 -24.94 -7.29
C SER A 294 -13.90 -26.24 -6.69
N SER A 295 -13.02 -27.16 -6.29
CA SER A 295 -13.44 -28.39 -5.60
C SER A 295 -14.13 -28.12 -4.26
N ILE A 296 -13.54 -27.24 -3.43
CA ILE A 296 -14.12 -26.83 -2.14
C ILE A 296 -15.47 -26.15 -2.37
N PHE A 297 -15.54 -25.24 -3.34
CA PHE A 297 -16.73 -24.43 -3.58
C PHE A 297 -17.83 -25.24 -4.24
N SER A 298 -17.50 -26.21 -5.10
CA SER A 298 -18.45 -27.20 -5.60
C SER A 298 -19.02 -28.06 -4.47
N ALA A 299 -18.20 -28.47 -3.49
CA ALA A 299 -18.70 -29.20 -2.32
C ALA A 299 -19.67 -28.34 -1.49
N ILE A 300 -19.35 -27.06 -1.27
CA ILE A 300 -20.23 -26.10 -0.59
C ILE A 300 -21.55 -25.95 -1.36
N GLY A 301 -21.48 -25.76 -2.69
CA GLY A 301 -22.66 -25.63 -3.55
C GLY A 301 -23.54 -26.89 -3.58
N ALA A 302 -22.97 -28.06 -3.29
CA ALA A 302 -23.73 -29.30 -3.13
C ALA A 302 -24.42 -29.42 -1.76
N ILE A 303 -23.80 -28.92 -0.69
CA ILE A 303 -24.31 -29.01 0.68
C ILE A 303 -25.41 -27.97 0.93
N PHE A 304 -25.17 -26.72 0.55
CA PHE A 304 -26.08 -25.62 0.85
C PHE A 304 -27.15 -25.43 -0.23
N THR A 305 -28.34 -25.00 0.19
CA THR A 305 -29.45 -24.63 -0.69
C THR A 305 -29.68 -23.12 -0.76
N SER A 306 -29.30 -22.39 0.30
CA SER A 306 -29.35 -20.95 0.38
C SER A 306 -28.02 -20.33 -0.08
N GLU A 307 -28.09 -19.31 -0.94
CA GLU A 307 -26.90 -18.55 -1.35
C GLU A 307 -26.26 -17.82 -0.17
N GLN A 308 -27.07 -17.34 0.77
CA GLN A 308 -26.58 -16.58 1.92
C GLN A 308 -25.69 -17.43 2.83
N ASP A 309 -26.09 -18.67 3.11
CA ASP A 309 -25.34 -19.57 4.00
C ASP A 309 -24.03 -20.03 3.33
N ALA A 310 -24.09 -20.33 2.03
CA ALA A 310 -22.91 -20.71 1.25
C ALA A 310 -21.88 -19.57 1.20
N GLN A 311 -22.33 -18.32 1.02
CA GLN A 311 -21.45 -17.15 1.00
C GLN A 311 -20.77 -16.88 2.34
N GLN A 312 -21.45 -17.11 3.47
CA GLN A 312 -20.83 -16.95 4.80
C GLN A 312 -19.65 -17.93 4.98
N LEU A 313 -19.84 -19.19 4.61
CA LEU A 313 -18.79 -20.21 4.73
C LEU A 313 -17.63 -19.95 3.76
N VAL A 314 -17.93 -19.52 2.52
CA VAL A 314 -16.90 -19.05 1.58
C VAL A 314 -16.09 -17.90 2.15
N SER A 315 -16.73 -16.96 2.83
CA SER A 315 -16.03 -15.80 3.41
C SER A 315 -15.04 -16.24 4.50
N ILE A 316 -15.42 -17.19 5.34
CA ILE A 316 -14.54 -17.78 6.37
C ILE A 316 -13.34 -18.48 5.72
N ILE A 317 -13.58 -19.32 4.71
CA ILE A 317 -12.50 -20.03 4.00
C ILE A 317 -11.57 -19.05 3.28
N SER A 318 -12.13 -18.03 2.64
CA SER A 318 -11.37 -17.00 1.94
C SER A 318 -10.49 -16.22 2.92
N PHE A 319 -11.00 -15.91 4.10
CA PHE A 319 -10.21 -15.26 5.16
C PHE A 319 -9.02 -16.11 5.61
N ILE A 320 -9.24 -17.40 5.88
CA ILE A 320 -8.18 -18.33 6.26
C ILE A 320 -7.10 -18.42 5.18
N SER A 321 -7.49 -18.38 3.90
CA SER A 321 -6.51 -18.46 2.82
C SER A 321 -5.64 -17.24 2.58
N VAL A 322 -6.05 -16.06 3.08
CA VAL A 322 -5.25 -14.85 2.98
C VAL A 322 -4.16 -14.81 4.04
N ILE A 323 -4.33 -15.53 5.15
CA ILE A 323 -3.34 -15.59 6.22
C ILE A 323 -2.07 -16.24 5.66
N PRO A 324 -0.95 -15.50 5.56
CA PRO A 324 0.31 -16.11 5.16
C PRO A 324 0.74 -17.06 6.28
N LEU A 325 0.77 -18.36 5.97
CA LEU A 325 1.32 -19.41 6.83
C LEU A 325 2.86 -19.34 6.85
#